data_AF-A0A075FX75-F1
#
_entry.id   AF-A0A075FX75-F1
#
_cell.length_a   1.000
_cell.length_b   1.000
_cell.length_c   1.000
_cell.angle_alpha   90.00
_cell.angle_beta   90.00
_cell.angle_gamma   90.00
#
_symmetry.space_group_name_H-M   'P 1'
#
loop_
_entity.id
_entity.type
_entity.pdbx_description
1 polymer ?
#
loop_
_entity_poly.entity_id
_entity_poly.type
_entity_poly.pdbx_seq_one_letter_code
_entity_poly.pdbx_strand_id
1 'polypeptide(L)' 'MGLDETKRANEYGAIDSLIFSEKAIQSNDEQEIMNFLNDVESKGGSVYSVDATTDAGLRVTGLGGIISILRFAVESS' A
#
# COMPACT_ATOMS: atom_id res chain seq x y z
N MET A 1 0.31 6.54 -6.75
CA MET A 1 0.85 6.23 -5.40
C MET A 1 -0.12 6.79 -4.38
N GLY A 2 -0.16 6.28 -3.15
CA GLY A 2 -1.23 6.63 -2.19
C GLY A 2 -2.39 5.63 -2.22
N LEU A 3 -3.35 5.79 -1.29
CA LEU A 3 -4.31 4.75 -0.93
C LEU A 3 -5.31 4.44 -2.06
N ASP A 4 -5.87 5.45 -2.72
CA ASP A 4 -6.82 5.28 -3.82
C ASP A 4 -6.24 4.52 -5.02
N GLU A 5 -5.04 4.91 -5.46
CA GLU A 5 -4.38 4.28 -6.61
C GLU A 5 -3.98 2.84 -6.30
N THR A 6 -3.59 2.61 -5.05
CA THR A 6 -3.25 1.27 -4.55
C THR A 6 -4.51 0.42 -4.42
N LYS A 7 -5.66 1.00 -4.00
CA LYS A 7 -6.97 0.33 -4.03
C LYS A 7 -7.36 -0.11 -5.43
N ARG A 8 -7.27 0.78 -6.42
CA ARG A 8 -7.51 0.42 -7.83
C ARG A 8 -6.63 -0.73 -8.29
N ALA A 9 -5.31 -0.61 -8.08
CA ALA A 9 -4.39 -1.67 -8.46
C ALA A 9 -4.72 -3.02 -7.82
N ASN A 10 -5.19 -3.00 -6.57
CA ASN A 10 -5.64 -4.19 -5.87
C ASN A 10 -6.89 -4.79 -6.51
N GLU A 11 -7.88 -4.00 -6.95
CA GLU A 11 -9.06 -4.50 -7.66
C GLU A 11 -8.68 -5.33 -8.90
N TYR A 12 -7.63 -4.93 -9.60
CA TYR A 12 -7.08 -5.69 -10.74
C TYR A 12 -6.19 -6.89 -10.33
N GLY A 13 -5.92 -7.08 -9.04
CA GLY A 13 -4.97 -8.10 -8.56
C GLY A 13 -3.55 -7.84 -9.04
N ALA A 14 -3.23 -6.57 -9.34
CA ALA A 14 -1.95 -6.18 -9.90
C ALA A 14 -0.87 -5.98 -8.83
N ILE A 15 -1.23 -5.98 -7.55
CA ILE A 15 -0.28 -5.74 -6.46
C ILE A 15 0.60 -6.96 -6.26
N ASP A 16 1.91 -6.74 -6.40
CA ASP A 16 2.92 -7.71 -6.04
C ASP A 16 3.31 -7.56 -4.56
N SER A 17 3.67 -6.34 -4.17
CA SER A 17 4.19 -6.04 -2.84
C SER A 17 3.64 -4.69 -2.36
N LEU A 18 2.98 -4.67 -1.21
CA LEU A 18 2.50 -3.48 -0.55
C LEU A 18 3.48 -3.05 0.54
N ILE A 19 3.89 -1.80 0.56
CA ILE A 19 4.67 -1.22 1.66
C ILE A 19 3.86 -0.10 2.31
N PHE A 20 3.64 -0.19 3.61
CA PHE A 20 2.96 0.83 4.39
C PHE A 20 3.78 1.25 5.61
N SER A 21 3.53 2.46 6.08
CA SER A 21 4.10 3.02 7.32
C SER A 21 2.98 3.30 8.32
N GLU A 22 3.31 3.50 9.59
CA GLU A 22 2.33 3.88 10.63
C GLU A 22 1.49 5.10 10.24
N LYS A 23 2.06 6.02 9.46
CA LYS A 23 1.34 7.21 9.00
C LYS A 23 0.16 6.87 8.07
N ALA A 24 0.23 5.78 7.30
CA ALA A 24 -0.91 5.34 6.50
C ALA A 24 -2.08 4.89 7.37
N ILE A 25 -1.79 4.27 8.52
CA ILE A 25 -2.80 3.86 9.49
C ILE A 25 -3.35 5.08 10.24
N GLN A 26 -2.52 6.05 10.60
CA GLN A 26 -2.98 7.27 11.28
C GLN A 26 -3.78 8.22 10.38
N SER A 27 -3.51 8.24 9.08
CA SER A 27 -4.15 9.18 8.13
C SER A 27 -5.41 8.61 7.48
N ASN A 28 -5.69 7.33 7.65
CA ASN A 28 -6.84 6.64 7.05
C ASN A 28 -7.56 5.80 8.11
N ASP A 29 -8.72 5.27 7.79
CA ASP A 29 -9.44 4.38 8.69
C ASP A 29 -8.67 3.06 8.88
N GLU A 30 -8.37 2.69 10.12
CA GLU A 30 -7.67 1.44 10.48
C GLU A 30 -8.34 0.21 9.87
N GLN A 31 -9.68 0.17 9.87
CA GLN A 31 -10.43 -0.94 9.30
C GLN A 31 -10.30 -1.02 7.78
N GLU A 32 -10.27 0.12 7.10
CA GLU A 32 -10.08 0.17 5.65
C GLU A 32 -8.70 -0.37 5.26
N ILE A 33 -7.66 0.04 5.99
CA ILE A 33 -6.29 -0.46 5.79
C ILE A 33 -6.23 -1.97 6.08
N MET A 34 -6.80 -2.44 7.20
CA MET A 34 -6.81 -3.87 7.55
C MET A 34 -7.50 -4.72 6.49
N ASN A 35 -8.67 -4.30 6.01
CA ASN A 35 -9.37 -5.00 4.94
C ASN A 35 -8.54 -5.02 3.65
N PHE A 36 -7.88 -3.90 3.36
CA PHE A 36 -7.05 -3.76 2.18
C PHE A 36 -5.81 -4.66 2.23
N LEU A 37 -5.12 -4.73 3.36
CA LEU A 37 -3.97 -5.63 3.59
C LEU A 37 -4.39 -7.10 3.40
N ASN A 38 -5.52 -7.50 3.99
CA ASN A 38 -6.06 -8.86 3.84
C ASN A 38 -6.41 -9.18 2.38
N ASP A 39 -6.99 -8.24 1.64
CA ASP A 39 -7.36 -8.45 0.25
C ASP A 39 -6.12 -8.61 -0.65
N VAL A 40 -5.07 -7.82 -0.40
CA VAL A 40 -3.77 -7.95 -1.07
C VAL A 40 -3.14 -9.32 -0.80
N GLU A 41 -3.09 -9.76 0.45
CA GLU A 41 -2.55 -11.08 0.80
C GLU A 41 -3.38 -12.21 0.20
N SER A 42 -4.71 -12.08 0.19
CA SER A 42 -5.64 -13.06 -0.42
C SER A 42 -5.41 -13.22 -1.93
N LYS A 43 -5.03 -12.13 -2.61
CA LYS A 43 -4.63 -12.13 -4.03
C LYS A 43 -3.20 -12.60 -4.27
N GLY A 44 -2.48 -12.96 -3.21
CA GLY A 44 -1.10 -13.45 -3.25
C GLY A 44 -0.07 -12.34 -3.37
N GLY A 45 -0.41 -11.10 -2.99
CA GLY A 45 0.54 -10.01 -2.81
C GLY A 45 1.22 -10.10 -1.45
N SER A 46 2.45 -9.60 -1.33
CA SER A 46 3.19 -9.55 -0.07
C SER A 46 3.00 -8.20 0.62
N VAL A 47 2.88 -8.18 1.93
CA VAL A 47 2.65 -6.96 2.71
C VAL A 47 3.85 -6.68 3.61
N TYR A 48 4.36 -5.45 3.58
CA TYR A 48 5.53 -5.00 4.33
C TYR A 48 5.21 -3.74 5.14
N SER A 49 5.59 -3.76 6.41
CA SER A 49 5.56 -2.58 7.28
C SER A 49 6.95 -1.97 7.36
N VAL A 50 7.05 -0.65 7.17
CA VAL A 50 8.30 0.10 7.33
C VAL A 50 8.20 1.09 8.48
N ASP A 51 9.27 1.13 9.26
CA ASP A 51 9.38 2.03 10.40
C ASP A 51 9.80 3.42 9.94
N ALA A 52 9.06 4.45 10.36
CA ALA A 52 9.31 5.84 9.96
C ALA A 52 10.65 6.39 10.47
N THR A 53 11.33 5.69 11.37
CA THR A 53 12.69 6.01 11.83
C THR A 53 13.79 5.66 10.82
N THR A 54 13.47 4.82 9.83
CA THR A 54 14.40 4.45 8.76
C THR A 54 14.32 5.39 7.56
N ASP A 55 15.42 5.59 6.83
CA ASP A 55 15.45 6.35 5.58
C ASP A 55 14.36 5.91 4.57
N ALA A 56 14.07 4.61 4.51
CA ALA A 56 13.01 4.07 3.67
C ALA A 56 11.62 4.49 4.17
N GLY A 57 11.35 4.35 5.47
CA GLY A 57 10.09 4.74 6.08
C GLY A 57 9.80 6.24 5.94
N LEU A 58 10.82 7.10 6.06
CA LEU A 58 10.69 8.54 5.82
C LEU A 58 10.23 8.85 4.39
N ARG A 59 10.79 8.17 3.39
CA ARG A 59 10.40 8.35 1.99
C ARG A 59 8.98 7.86 1.73
N VAL A 60 8.62 6.68 2.25
CA VAL A 60 7.26 6.13 2.13
C VAL A 60 6.24 7.05 2.80
N THR A 61 6.58 7.56 3.99
CA THR A 61 5.77 8.52 4.73
C THR A 61 5.57 9.82 3.95
N GLY A 62 6.60 10.32 3.26
CA GLY A 62 6.53 11.50 2.40
C GLY A 62 5.65 11.31 1.15
N LEU A 63 5.47 10.07 0.69
CA LEU A 63 4.65 9.71 -0.47
C LEU A 63 3.18 9.42 -0.13
N GLY A 64 2.75 9.70 1.10
CA GLY A 64 1.39 9.42 1.57
C GLY A 64 1.28 8.21 2.49
N GLY A 65 2.42 7.63 2.91
CA GLY A 65 2.50 6.57 3.90
C GLY A 65 2.20 5.17 3.38
N ILE A 66 1.67 5.04 2.16
CA ILE A 66 1.40 3.77 1.47
C ILE A 66 1.96 3.81 0.04
N ILE A 67 2.66 2.75 -0.34
CA ILE A 67 3.11 2.50 -1.70
C ILE A 67 2.86 1.03 -2.06
N SER A 68 2.67 0.77 -3.36
CA SER A 68 2.54 -0.57 -3.90
C SER A 68 3.48 -0.76 -5.08
N ILE A 69 4.00 -1.97 -5.19
CA ILE A 69 4.74 -2.47 -6.35
C ILE A 69 3.75 -3.33 -7.13
N LEU A 70 3.65 -3.08 -8.43
CA LEU A 70 2.71 -3.76 -9.32
C LEU A 70 3.43 -4.82 -10.15
N ARG A 71 2.78 -5.97 -10.36
CA ARG A 71 3.23 -7.03 -11.29
C ARG A 71 3.15 -6.59 -12.75
N PHE A 72 2.17 -5.76 -13.06
CA PHE A 72 1.91 -5.20 -14.37
C PHE A 72 1.39 -3.77 -14.25
N ALA A 73 1.65 -2.95 -15.26
CA ALA A 73 1.17 -1.57 -15.27
C ALA A 73 -0.35 -1.54 -15.29
N VAL A 74 -0.96 -0.86 -14.32
CA VAL A 74 -2.38 -0.58 -14.30
C VAL A 74 -2.54 0.85 -14.80
N GLU A 75 -2.95 1.00 -16.06
CA GLU A 75 -3.17 2.31 -16.64
C GLU A 75 -4.44 2.92 -16.04
N SER A 76 -4.28 4.01 -15.29
CA SER A 76 -5.42 4.81 -14.85
C SER A 76 -5.74 5.79 -15.97
N SER A 77 -6.64 5.39 -16.88
CA SER A 77 -7.22 6.28 -17.89
C SER A 77 -8.05 7.40 -17.26
#